data_AF-C5M6N7-F1
#
_entry.id   AF-C5M6N7-F1
#
_cell.length_a   1.000
_cell.length_b   1.000
_cell.length_c   1.000
_cell.angle_alpha   90.00
_cell.angle_beta   90.00
_cell.angle_gamma   90.00
#
_symmetry.space_group_name_H-M   'P 1'
#
loop_
_entity.id
_entity.type
_entity.pdbx_description
1 polymer ?
#
loop_
_entity_poly.entity_id
_entity_poly.type
_entity_poly.pdbx_seq_one_letter_code
_entity_poly.pdbx_strand_id
1 'polypeptide(L)'
;MFAQSALRSTRTIPSRIITRRNFQVSSKKLDMNTLVYGHAKEGVYTNLPFKVQNRKFIPFAVYYWGVMGFFFAFPFLTSWWQLKKSGAFNQTE
;
A
#
# COMPACT_ATOMS: atom_id res chain seq x y z
N MET A 1 -14.06 -61.10 58.23
CA MET A 1 -12.69 -61.01 58.79
C MET A 1 -11.79 -60.35 57.75
N PHE A 2 -11.18 -59.23 58.14
CA PHE A 2 -10.08 -58.46 57.54
C PHE A 2 -10.23 -57.88 56.12
N ALA A 3 -10.40 -56.55 56.07
CA ALA A 3 -10.30 -55.71 54.89
C ALA A 3 -8.83 -55.56 54.44
N GLN A 4 -8.60 -55.67 53.13
CA GLN A 4 -7.30 -55.44 52.50
C GLN A 4 -6.95 -53.94 52.55
N SER A 5 -5.95 -53.60 53.35
CA SER A 5 -5.29 -52.30 53.37
C SER A 5 -4.30 -52.21 52.21
N ALA A 6 -4.74 -51.66 51.08
CA ALA A 6 -3.85 -51.17 50.03
C ALA A 6 -3.77 -49.64 50.12
N LEU A 7 -2.74 -49.14 50.79
CA LEU A 7 -2.35 -47.72 50.76
C LEU A 7 -1.89 -47.39 49.33
N ARG A 8 -2.81 -46.90 48.49
CA ARG A 8 -2.46 -46.37 47.17
C ARG A 8 -1.82 -44.99 47.35
N SER A 9 -0.51 -44.91 47.18
CA SER A 9 0.24 -43.66 47.08
C SER A 9 -0.25 -42.88 45.86
N THR A 10 -1.09 -41.88 46.07
CA THR A 10 -1.44 -40.90 45.03
C THR A 10 -0.33 -39.86 44.95
N ARG A 11 0.63 -40.07 44.04
CA ARG A 11 1.50 -38.97 43.57
C ARG A 11 0.61 -37.92 42.92
N THR A 12 0.42 -36.79 43.59
CA THR A 12 -0.14 -35.59 42.99
C THR A 12 0.88 -35.06 41.99
N ILE A 13 0.63 -35.31 40.70
CA ILE A 13 1.37 -34.67 39.61
C ILE A 13 1.07 -33.18 39.74
N PRO A 14 2.06 -32.28 39.93
CA PRO A 14 1.78 -30.86 39.93
C PRO A 14 1.23 -30.54 38.54
N SER A 15 -0.05 -30.18 38.45
CA SER A 15 -0.63 -29.64 37.23
C SER A 15 0.16 -28.38 36.93
N ARG A 16 1.15 -28.49 36.05
CA ARG A 16 1.93 -27.36 35.56
C ARG A 16 0.91 -26.33 35.09
N ILE A 17 0.79 -25.21 35.80
CA ILE A 17 0.02 -24.07 35.34
C ILE A 17 0.78 -23.59 34.10
N ILE A 18 0.39 -24.13 32.94
CA ILE A 18 0.87 -23.62 31.66
C ILE A 18 0.16 -22.29 31.50
N THR A 19 0.82 -21.20 31.88
CA THR A 19 0.40 -19.85 31.54
C THR A 19 0.40 -19.76 30.02
N ARG A 20 -0.71 -20.13 29.39
CA ARG A 20 -0.94 -19.81 27.99
C ARG A 20 -1.09 -18.30 27.97
N ARG A 21 -0.11 -17.59 27.43
CA ARG A 21 -0.26 -16.16 27.14
C ARG A 21 -1.47 -16.07 26.22
N ASN A 22 -2.58 -15.58 26.76
CA ASN A 22 -3.75 -15.28 25.94
C ASN A 22 -3.31 -14.08 25.11
N PHE A 23 -2.84 -14.32 23.89
CA PHE A 23 -2.58 -13.27 22.93
C PHE A 23 -3.93 -12.70 22.54
N GLN A 24 -4.46 -11.84 23.40
CA GLN A 24 -5.60 -11.02 23.04
C GLN A 24 -5.03 -9.98 22.08
N VAL A 25 -4.98 -10.34 20.81
CA VAL A 25 -4.78 -9.38 19.72
C VAL A 25 -6.06 -8.56 19.71
N SER A 26 -6.11 -7.53 20.55
CA SER A 26 -7.04 -6.44 20.35
C SER A 26 -6.59 -5.71 19.09
N SER A 27 -6.83 -6.31 17.94
CA SER A 27 -7.04 -5.56 16.71
C SER A 27 -8.38 -4.82 16.87
N LYS A 28 -8.45 -3.90 17.85
CA LYS A 28 -9.18 -2.67 17.58
C LYS A 28 -8.52 -2.17 16.33
N LYS A 29 -9.24 -2.31 15.23
CA LYS A 29 -8.93 -1.79 13.91
C LYS A 29 -8.91 -0.27 14.05
N LEU A 30 -7.93 0.25 14.79
CA LEU A 30 -7.56 1.66 14.80
C LEU A 30 -6.84 1.82 13.48
N ASP A 31 -7.63 1.84 12.42
CA ASP A 31 -7.17 2.37 11.17
C ASP A 31 -6.92 3.85 11.46
N MET A 32 -5.67 4.18 11.83
CA MET A 32 -5.23 5.53 12.13
C MET A 32 -5.55 6.46 10.94
N ASN A 33 -5.62 5.90 9.74
CA ASN A 33 -6.09 6.60 8.55
C ASN A 33 -7.58 6.98 8.66
N THR A 34 -8.43 6.07 9.10
CA THR A 34 -9.85 6.35 9.37
C THR A 34 -10.07 7.40 10.48
N LEU A 35 -9.25 7.40 11.53
CA LEU A 35 -9.36 8.38 12.62
C LEU A 35 -8.87 9.79 12.24
N VAL A 36 -7.86 9.90 11.37
CA VAL A 36 -7.25 11.18 10.98
C VAL A 36 -7.82 11.73 9.66
N TYR A 37 -8.11 10.87 8.69
CA TYR A 37 -8.51 11.22 7.33
C TYR A 37 -9.91 10.72 6.94
N GLY A 38 -10.59 9.97 7.82
CA GLY A 38 -11.91 9.39 7.55
C GLY A 38 -11.86 8.13 6.68
N HIS A 39 -13.03 7.61 6.33
CA HIS A 39 -13.13 6.46 5.43
C HIS A 39 -12.72 6.82 4.01
N ALA A 40 -11.98 5.93 3.36
CA ALA A 40 -11.65 6.06 1.94
C ALA A 40 -12.93 6.24 1.12
N LYS A 41 -12.91 7.17 0.17
CA LYS A 41 -14.07 7.44 -0.67
C LYS A 41 -14.35 6.23 -1.55
N GLU A 42 -15.58 5.74 -1.52
CA GLU A 42 -16.05 4.69 -2.41
C GLU A 42 -16.67 5.31 -3.66
N GLY A 43 -16.36 4.76 -4.84
CA GLY A 43 -16.88 5.26 -6.11
C GLY A 43 -16.01 4.87 -7.31
N VAL A 44 -16.55 5.09 -8.52
CA VAL A 44 -15.95 4.59 -9.78
C VAL A 44 -14.54 5.14 -10.05
N TYR A 45 -14.27 6.38 -9.64
CA TYR A 45 -12.98 7.05 -9.91
C TYR A 45 -12.26 7.49 -8.63
N THR A 46 -12.67 7.00 -7.46
CA THR A 46 -12.09 7.42 -6.17
C THR A 46 -10.79 6.69 -5.83
N ASN A 47 -10.54 5.56 -6.49
CA ASN A 47 -9.32 4.76 -6.36
C ASN A 47 -8.17 5.25 -7.26
N LEU A 48 -8.41 6.27 -8.10
CA LEU A 48 -7.41 6.79 -9.01
C LEU A 48 -6.63 7.93 -8.36
N PRO A 49 -5.30 7.99 -8.55
CA PRO A 49 -4.47 9.08 -8.02
C PRO A 49 -4.62 10.39 -8.82
N PHE A 50 -5.57 10.46 -9.75
CA PHE A 50 -5.86 11.64 -10.56
C PHE A 50 -7.37 11.80 -10.77
N LYS A 51 -7.80 13.06 -10.87
CA LYS A 51 -9.22 13.40 -11.05
C LYS A 51 -9.65 13.11 -12.49
N VAL A 52 -10.71 12.35 -12.75
CA VAL A 52 -11.22 12.15 -14.13
C VAL A 52 -12.33 13.15 -14.45
N GLN A 53 -13.30 13.29 -13.55
CA GLN A 53 -14.50 14.11 -13.75
C GLN A 53 -14.39 15.48 -13.06
N ASN A 54 -15.22 16.44 -13.45
CA ASN A 54 -15.35 17.76 -12.78
C ASN A 54 -14.03 18.54 -12.64
N ARG A 55 -13.19 18.52 -13.68
CA ARG A 55 -12.00 19.37 -13.77
C ARG A 55 -12.42 20.79 -14.18
N LYS A 56 -11.96 21.81 -13.46
CA LYS A 56 -12.39 23.21 -13.65
C LYS A 56 -11.76 23.89 -14.88
N PHE A 57 -10.51 23.58 -15.18
CA PHE A 57 -9.73 24.33 -16.18
C PHE A 57 -9.29 23.48 -17.38
N ILE A 58 -8.74 22.29 -17.14
CA ILE A 58 -8.16 21.45 -18.18
C ILE A 58 -9.05 20.21 -18.36
N PRO A 59 -9.64 20.00 -19.56
CA PRO A 59 -10.36 18.77 -19.87
C PRO A 59 -9.46 17.54 -19.69
N PHE A 60 -10.03 16.44 -19.20
CA PHE A 60 -9.26 15.23 -18.89
C PHE A 60 -8.47 14.71 -20.09
N ALA A 61 -9.06 14.73 -21.29
CA ALA A 61 -8.39 14.27 -22.52
C ALA A 61 -7.10 15.07 -22.79
N VAL A 62 -7.13 16.40 -22.65
CA VAL A 62 -5.97 17.26 -22.85
C VAL A 62 -4.89 16.95 -21.82
N TYR A 63 -5.27 16.76 -20.55
CA TYR A 63 -4.32 16.35 -19.50
C TYR A 63 -3.69 14.99 -19.80
N TYR A 64 -4.50 13.98 -20.11
CA TYR A 64 -4.04 12.61 -20.31
C TYR A 64 -3.12 12.51 -21.53
N TRP A 65 -3.56 13.01 -22.68
CA TRP A 65 -2.77 12.99 -23.91
C TRP A 65 -1.60 13.97 -23.87
N GLY A 66 -1.72 15.08 -23.15
CA GLY A 66 -0.61 16.01 -22.93
C GLY A 66 0.53 15.37 -22.13
N VAL A 67 0.22 14.69 -21.03
CA VAL A 67 1.23 13.97 -20.24
C VAL A 67 1.86 12.85 -21.06
N MET A 68 1.05 12.01 -21.70
CA MET A 68 1.56 10.91 -22.53
C MET A 68 2.39 11.43 -23.71
N GLY A 69 1.91 12.45 -24.41
CA GLY A 69 2.61 13.09 -25.53
C GLY A 69 3.92 13.76 -25.11
N PHE A 70 3.97 14.38 -23.92
CA PHE A 70 5.19 14.97 -23.40
C PHE A 70 6.28 13.91 -23.15
N PHE A 71 5.93 12.82 -22.47
CA PHE A 71 6.89 11.74 -22.23
C PHE A 71 7.26 10.99 -23.50
N PHE A 72 6.34 10.86 -24.45
CA PHE A 72 6.63 10.35 -25.79
C PHE A 72 7.63 11.26 -26.54
N ALA A 73 7.48 12.58 -26.44
CA ALA A 73 8.36 13.55 -27.09
C ALA A 73 9.73 13.69 -26.40
N PHE A 74 9.85 13.30 -25.13
CA PHE A 74 11.05 13.45 -24.32
C PHE A 74 12.37 12.95 -24.99
N PRO A 75 12.46 11.72 -25.53
CA PRO A 75 13.68 11.29 -26.21
C PRO A 75 14.02 12.15 -27.44
N PHE A 76 13.03 12.59 -28.21
CA PHE A 76 13.27 13.44 -29.39
C PHE A 76 13.77 14.83 -29.01
N LEU A 77 13.18 15.43 -27.97
CA LEU A 77 13.59 16.74 -27.46
C LEU A 77 15.02 16.69 -26.90
N THR A 78 15.36 15.62 -26.16
CA THR A 78 16.70 15.45 -25.61
C THR A 78 17.74 15.15 -26.69
N SER A 79 17.42 14.31 -27.69
CA SER A 79 18.27 14.11 -28.86
C SER A 79 18.45 15.38 -29.68
N TRP A 80 17.39 16.14 -29.93
CA TRP A 80 17.47 17.43 -30.63
C TRP A 80 18.36 18.42 -29.89
N TRP A 81 18.23 18.51 -28.56
CA TRP A 81 19.10 19.35 -27.74
C TRP A 81 20.57 18.94 -27.90
N GLN A 82 20.86 17.63 -27.83
CA GLN A 82 22.23 17.12 -27.99
C GLN A 82 22.79 17.37 -29.39
N LEU A 83 22.01 17.15 -30.44
CA LEU A 83 22.36 17.43 -31.84
C LEU A 83 22.65 18.92 -32.07
N LYS A 84 21.86 19.79 -31.44
CA LYS A 84 22.10 21.24 -31.49
C LYS A 84 23.44 21.61 -30.84
N LYS A 85 23.75 21.04 -29.67
CA LYS A 85 25.04 21.26 -29.01
C LYS A 85 26.22 20.69 -29.80
N SER A 86 26.03 19.58 -30.51
CA SER A 86 27.09 18.97 -31.32
C SER A 86 27.34 19.71 -32.65
N GLY A 87 26.59 20.79 -32.93
CA GLY A 87 26.72 21.56 -34.16
C GLY A 87 26.13 20.86 -35.39
N ALA A 88 25.34 19.80 -35.21
CA ALA A 88 24.74 19.05 -36.32
C ALA A 88 23.82 19.92 -37.21
N PHE A 89 23.30 21.02 -36.67
CA PHE A 89 22.43 21.95 -37.40
C PHE A 89 23.15 23.21 -37.92
N ASN A 90 24.48 23.31 -37.77
CA ASN A 90 25.25 24.48 -38.21
C ASN A 90 25.78 24.35 -39.65
N GLN A 91 25.53 23.23 -40.32
CA GLN A 91 25.90 23.03 -41.71
C GLN A 91 24.87 23.77 -42.59
N THR A 92 25.26 24.95 -43.09
CA THR A 92 24.66 25.55 -44.29
C THR A 92 25.47 25.04 -45.48
N GLU A 93 24.83 24.35 -46.42
CA GLU A 93 25.43 24.07 -47.74
C GLU A 93 25.88 25.36 -48.43
#